data_AF-A0A7C0XZ08-F1
#
_entry.id   AF-A0A7C0XZ08-F1
#
_cell.length_a   1.000
_cell.length_b   1.000
_cell.length_c   1.000
_cell.angle_alpha   90.00
_cell.angle_beta   90.00
_cell.angle_gamma   90.00
#
_symmetry.space_group_name_H-M   'P 1'
#
loop_
_entity.id
_entity.type
_entity.pdbx_description
1 polymer ?
#
loop_
_entity_poly.entity_id
_entity_poly.type
_entity_poly.pdbx_seq_one_letter_code
_entity_poly.pdbx_strand_id
1 'polypeptide(L)'
;MNKDRIKKILGGLPTHVVLVSLCLIWLIPTIGLFVTSLRPFQDINQSGWWTILSPPRGAREYKQMCASCHGANGQAITEANLADPELMTEYSRSIKLLAMLKRDIDGTPHLKDVPMPNPQQAADITDYLKRISGIEARPRFT
;
A
#
# COMPACT_ATOMS: atom_id res chain seq x y z
N MET A 1 -43.43 5.44 -26.89
CA MET A 1 -42.02 5.49 -27.33
C MET A 1 -41.79 4.36 -28.33
N ASN A 2 -41.56 4.68 -29.61
CA ASN A 2 -41.65 3.71 -30.71
C ASN A 2 -40.43 2.77 -30.73
N LYS A 3 -40.65 1.47 -30.56
CA LYS A 3 -39.59 0.43 -30.47
C LYS A 3 -38.67 0.41 -31.69
N ASP A 4 -39.18 0.85 -32.84
CA ASP A 4 -38.47 0.84 -34.12
C ASP A 4 -37.40 1.93 -34.21
N ARG A 5 -37.61 3.08 -33.54
CA ARG A 5 -36.59 4.14 -33.43
C ARG A 5 -35.46 3.69 -32.51
N ILE A 6 -35.78 2.96 -31.44
CA ILE A 6 -34.78 2.41 -30.51
C ILE A 6 -33.91 1.37 -31.21
N LYS A 7 -34.49 0.42 -31.98
CA LYS A 7 -33.72 -0.57 -32.75
C LYS A 7 -32.79 0.05 -33.78
N LYS A 8 -33.21 1.13 -34.46
CA LYS A 8 -32.40 1.82 -35.46
C LYS A 8 -31.21 2.58 -34.83
N ILE A 9 -31.39 3.11 -33.62
CA ILE A 9 -30.32 3.79 -32.85
C ILE A 9 -29.39 2.75 -32.18
N LEU A 10 -29.94 1.66 -31.64
CA LEU A 10 -29.17 0.56 -31.05
C LEU A 10 -28.36 -0.25 -32.08
N GLY A 11 -28.68 -0.18 -33.38
CA GLY A 11 -27.97 -0.95 -34.41
C GLY A 11 -26.53 -0.51 -34.65
N GLY A 12 -26.22 0.79 -34.52
CA GLY A 12 -24.86 1.33 -34.66
C GLY A 12 -24.08 1.42 -33.34
N LEU A 13 -24.78 1.31 -32.20
CA LEU A 13 -24.20 1.40 -30.87
C LEU A 13 -23.08 0.37 -30.60
N PRO A 14 -23.20 -0.91 -30.99
CA PRO A 14 -22.17 -1.93 -30.71
C PRO A 14 -20.82 -1.57 -31.34
N THR A 15 -20.83 -1.09 -32.58
CA THR A 15 -19.60 -0.72 -33.29
C THR A 15 -18.91 0.45 -32.62
N HIS A 16 -19.66 1.49 -32.24
CA HIS A 16 -19.10 2.64 -31.52
C HIS A 16 -18.57 2.25 -30.15
N VAL A 17 -19.26 1.36 -29.42
CA VAL A 17 -18.78 0.86 -28.13
C VAL A 17 -17.45 0.10 -28.28
N VAL A 18 -17.33 -0.75 -29.30
CA VAL A 18 -16.08 -1.50 -29.56
C VAL A 18 -14.94 -0.54 -29.89
N LEU A 19 -15.16 0.44 -30.79
CA LEU A 19 -14.15 1.43 -31.16
C LEU A 19 -13.71 2.28 -29.97
N VAL A 20 -14.66 2.80 -29.18
CA VAL A 20 -14.35 3.60 -27.98
C VAL A 20 -13.59 2.77 -26.95
N SER A 21 -13.98 1.51 -26.72
CA SER A 21 -13.28 0.62 -25.79
C SER A 21 -11.84 0.36 -26.24
N LEU A 22 -11.62 0.13 -27.54
CA LEU A 22 -10.27 -0.04 -28.10
C LEU A 22 -9.42 1.22 -27.86
N CYS A 23 -9.98 2.41 -28.11
CA CYS A 23 -9.30 3.68 -27.85
C CYS A 23 -8.96 3.86 -26.37
N LEU A 24 -9.88 3.56 -25.45
CA LEU A 24 -9.64 3.66 -24.02
C LEU A 24 -8.55 2.68 -23.56
N ILE A 25 -8.62 1.42 -24.00
CA ILE A 25 -7.61 0.39 -23.69
C ILE A 25 -6.23 0.84 -24.18
N TRP A 26 -6.15 1.46 -25.36
CA TRP A 26 -4.89 1.97 -25.90
C TRP A 26 -4.35 3.19 -25.15
N LEU A 27 -5.21 3.99 -24.49
CA LEU A 27 -4.79 5.13 -23.69
C LEU A 27 -4.21 4.74 -22.33
N ILE A 28 -4.57 3.57 -21.78
CA ILE A 28 -4.07 3.06 -20.49
C ILE A 28 -2.53 3.12 -20.37
N PRO A 29 -1.72 2.57 -21.31
CA PRO A 29 -0.26 2.65 -21.21
C PRO A 29 0.28 4.09 -21.26
N THR A 30 -0.34 4.98 -22.05
CA THR A 30 0.08 6.39 -22.15
C THR A 30 -0.19 7.14 -20.84
N ILE A 31 -1.39 6.96 -20.25
CA ILE A 31 -1.72 7.50 -18.93
C ILE A 31 -0.77 6.94 -17.87
N GLY A 32 -0.46 5.65 -17.97
CA GLY A 32 0.49 4.99 -17.07
C GLY A 32 1.88 5.59 -17.10
N LEU A 33 2.40 5.86 -18.29
CA LEU A 33 3.70 6.50 -18.47
C LEU A 33 3.69 7.94 -17.92
N PHE A 34 2.61 8.68 -18.17
CA PHE A 34 2.43 10.04 -17.65
C PHE A 34 2.39 10.09 -16.12
N VAL A 35 1.64 9.20 -15.46
CA VAL A 35 1.62 9.16 -13.98
C VAL A 35 2.99 8.74 -13.45
N THR A 36 3.66 7.80 -14.13
CA THR A 36 4.99 7.32 -13.74
C THR A 36 6.05 8.42 -13.84
N SER A 37 5.95 9.35 -14.80
CA SER A 37 6.91 10.47 -14.91
C SER A 37 6.82 11.48 -13.76
N LEU A 38 5.70 11.53 -13.04
CA LEU A 38 5.54 12.35 -11.84
C LEU A 38 6.00 11.64 -10.55
N ARG A 39 6.26 10.33 -10.61
CA ARG A 39 6.66 9.54 -9.44
C ARG A 39 8.19 9.59 -9.22
N PRO A 40 8.64 9.59 -7.95
CA PRO A 40 10.06 9.45 -7.61
C PRO A 40 10.66 8.15 -8.16
N PHE A 41 11.91 8.19 -8.61
CA PHE A 41 12.60 7.04 -9.20
C PHE A 41 12.57 5.77 -8.32
N GLN A 42 12.70 5.95 -7.00
CA GLN A 42 12.64 4.86 -6.01
C GLN A 42 11.30 4.10 -6.03
N ASP A 43 10.18 4.77 -6.34
CA ASP A 43 8.84 4.18 -6.33
C ASP A 43 8.51 3.47 -7.64
N ILE A 44 9.17 3.85 -8.74
CA ILE A 44 8.94 3.30 -10.09
C ILE A 44 9.32 1.82 -10.17
N ASN A 45 10.47 1.44 -9.58
CA ASN A 45 10.94 0.05 -9.60
C ASN A 45 10.26 -0.84 -8.54
N GLN A 46 9.51 -0.24 -7.62
CA GLN A 46 8.88 -0.96 -6.52
C GLN A 46 7.37 -1.15 -6.70
N SER A 47 6.69 -0.28 -7.44
CA SER A 47 5.22 -0.33 -7.60
C SER A 47 4.72 0.30 -8.90
N GLY A 48 3.63 -0.25 -9.46
CA GLY A 48 2.94 0.32 -10.62
C GLY A 48 2.10 1.56 -10.26
N TRP A 49 1.78 2.40 -11.24
CA TRP A 49 0.94 3.59 -11.02
C TRP A 49 -0.50 3.24 -10.58
N TRP A 50 -1.01 2.08 -11.00
CA TRP A 50 -2.34 1.57 -10.61
C TRP A 50 -2.43 1.12 -9.15
N THR A 51 -1.31 1.01 -8.42
CA THR A 51 -1.31 0.56 -7.01
C THR A 51 -1.95 1.56 -6.05
N ILE A 52 -2.30 2.77 -6.51
CA ILE A 52 -3.11 3.71 -5.74
C ILE A 52 -4.50 3.17 -5.40
N LEU A 53 -4.99 2.19 -6.18
CA LEU A 53 -6.26 1.50 -5.94
C LEU A 53 -6.10 0.31 -4.96
N SER A 54 -4.87 -0.08 -4.63
CA SER A 54 -4.57 -1.17 -3.70
C SER A 54 -4.36 -0.63 -2.29
N PRO A 55 -4.55 -1.47 -1.24
CA PRO A 55 -4.12 -1.12 0.11
C PRO A 55 -2.63 -0.75 0.14
N PRO A 56 -2.20 0.11 1.08
CA PRO A 56 -0.79 0.43 1.25
C PRO A 56 0.04 -0.84 1.42
N ARG A 57 1.27 -0.82 0.89
CA ARG A 57 2.23 -1.91 1.08
C ARG A 57 2.40 -2.19 2.58
N GLY A 58 2.39 -3.47 2.95
CA GLY A 58 2.52 -3.91 4.35
C GLY A 58 1.27 -3.79 5.21
N ALA A 59 0.19 -3.14 4.74
CA ALA A 59 -1.02 -2.96 5.54
C ALA A 59 -1.67 -4.30 5.92
N ARG A 60 -1.62 -5.29 5.01
CA ARG A 60 -2.18 -6.62 5.25
C ARG A 60 -1.34 -7.39 6.25
N GLU A 61 -0.04 -7.38 6.08
CA GLU A 61 0.93 -8.05 6.95
C GLU A 61 0.86 -7.47 8.36
N TYR A 62 0.83 -6.13 8.48
CA TYR A 62 0.59 -5.44 9.74
C TYR A 62 -0.74 -5.84 10.39
N LYS A 63 -1.82 -5.86 9.62
CA LYS A 63 -3.15 -6.26 10.14
C LYS A 63 -3.16 -7.69 10.67
N GLN A 64 -2.44 -8.59 10.02
CA GLN A 64 -2.38 -10.01 10.40
C GLN A 64 -1.47 -10.26 11.60
N MET A 65 -0.39 -9.49 11.76
CA MET A 65 0.69 -9.84 12.69
C MET A 65 0.83 -8.87 13.87
N CYS A 66 0.41 -7.61 13.72
CA CYS A 66 0.69 -6.56 14.70
C CYS A 66 -0.59 -5.92 15.29
N ALA A 67 -1.65 -5.79 14.47
CA ALA A 67 -2.81 -4.98 14.83
C ALA A 67 -3.64 -5.53 16.00
N SER A 68 -3.57 -6.84 16.29
CA SER A 68 -4.24 -7.45 17.45
C SER A 68 -3.70 -6.92 18.78
N CYS A 69 -2.40 -6.59 18.84
CA CYS A 69 -1.73 -6.09 20.05
C CYS A 69 -1.53 -4.57 20.01
N HIS A 70 -1.08 -4.02 18.87
CA HIS A 70 -0.75 -2.60 18.71
C HIS A 70 -1.94 -1.74 18.23
N GLY A 71 -3.10 -2.35 17.98
CA GLY A 71 -4.29 -1.67 17.46
C GLY A 71 -4.23 -1.42 15.94
N ALA A 72 -5.33 -0.94 15.36
CA ALA A 72 -5.43 -0.75 13.91
C ALA A 72 -4.42 0.27 13.34
N ASN A 73 -4.01 1.24 14.16
CA ASN A 73 -3.12 2.34 13.77
C ASN A 73 -1.81 2.38 14.57
N GLY A 74 -1.48 1.34 15.33
CA GLY A 74 -0.22 1.28 16.08
C GLY A 74 -0.18 2.05 17.40
N GLN A 75 -1.30 2.59 17.84
CA GLN A 75 -1.40 3.50 19.00
C GLN A 75 -1.97 2.85 20.27
N ALA A 76 -2.26 1.53 20.26
CA ALA A 76 -2.92 0.89 21.40
C ALA A 76 -2.05 0.81 22.66
N ILE A 77 -0.72 0.87 22.51
CA ILE A 77 0.24 0.82 23.61
C ILE A 77 0.95 2.17 23.66
N THR A 78 0.79 2.92 24.75
CA THR A 78 1.29 4.30 24.84
C THR A 78 2.81 4.36 24.85
N GLU A 79 3.46 3.45 25.57
CA GLU A 79 4.92 3.35 25.69
C GLU A 79 5.59 2.82 24.41
N ALA A 80 4.83 2.17 23.54
CA ALA A 80 5.30 1.57 22.29
C ALA A 80 4.41 2.00 21.12
N ASN A 81 4.13 3.31 21.03
CA ASN A 81 3.31 3.88 19.99
C ASN A 81 4.03 3.82 18.64
N LEU A 82 3.60 2.91 17.77
CA LEU A 82 4.20 2.71 16.45
C LEU A 82 3.87 3.82 15.45
N ALA A 83 2.97 4.75 15.81
CA ALA A 83 2.72 5.98 15.05
C ALA A 83 3.61 7.14 15.52
N ASP A 84 4.45 6.96 16.54
CA ASP A 84 5.41 7.97 16.97
C ASP A 84 6.61 8.02 16.01
N PRO A 85 6.88 9.16 15.36
CA PRO A 85 8.01 9.32 14.45
C PRO A 85 9.38 9.17 15.13
N GLU A 86 9.53 9.57 16.39
CA GLU A 86 10.82 9.47 17.07
C GLU A 86 11.18 8.00 17.30
N LEU A 87 10.22 7.21 17.80
CA LEU A 87 10.39 5.78 17.99
C LEU A 87 10.64 5.05 16.64
N MET A 88 9.84 5.34 15.62
CA MET A 88 9.96 4.64 14.34
C MET A 88 11.23 5.01 13.57
N THR A 89 11.87 6.14 13.85
CA THR A 89 13.18 6.48 13.27
C THR A 89 14.24 5.45 13.68
N GLU A 90 14.20 4.98 14.94
CA GLU A 90 15.12 3.96 15.43
C GLU A 90 14.92 2.62 14.72
N TYR A 91 13.67 2.19 14.55
CA TYR A 91 13.27 0.89 13.98
C TYR A 91 12.93 0.93 12.49
N SER A 92 13.31 2.00 11.79
CA SER A 92 13.06 2.24 10.36
C SER A 92 13.68 1.22 9.40
N ARG A 93 14.47 0.27 9.89
CA ARG A 93 15.09 -0.80 9.09
C ARG A 93 14.53 -2.15 9.51
N SER A 94 14.18 -2.98 8.53
CA SER A 94 13.63 -4.33 8.76
C SER A 94 14.50 -5.19 9.67
N ILE A 95 15.83 -5.08 9.58
CA ILE A 95 16.76 -5.84 10.43
C ILE A 95 16.63 -5.43 11.90
N LYS A 96 16.49 -4.14 12.19
CA LYS A 96 16.30 -3.64 13.56
C LYS A 96 14.92 -4.04 14.09
N LEU A 97 13.88 -3.97 13.26
CA LEU A 97 12.56 -4.47 13.60
C LEU A 97 12.62 -5.97 13.96
N LEU A 98 13.22 -6.79 13.10
CA LEU A 98 13.40 -8.23 13.35
C LEU A 98 14.20 -8.50 14.64
N ALA A 99 15.21 -7.68 14.95
CA ALA A 99 15.95 -7.80 16.20
C ALA A 99 15.08 -7.45 17.41
N MET A 100 14.22 -6.42 17.30
CA MET A 100 13.28 -6.04 18.35
C MET A 100 12.22 -7.12 18.61
N LEU A 101 11.65 -7.70 17.55
CA LEU A 101 10.63 -8.75 17.65
C LEU A 101 11.14 -10.03 18.33
N LYS A 102 12.46 -10.26 18.31
CA LYS A 102 13.10 -11.40 18.99
C LYS A 102 13.34 -11.17 20.48
N ARG A 103 13.19 -9.93 20.97
CA ARG A 103 13.42 -9.61 22.39
C ARG A 103 12.20 -10.01 23.22
N ASP A 104 12.46 -10.38 24.46
CA ASP A 104 11.42 -10.54 25.45
C ASP A 104 11.02 -9.17 26.01
N ILE A 105 9.72 -8.98 26.27
CA ILE A 105 9.12 -7.82 26.91
C ILE A 105 8.52 -8.29 28.24
N ASP A 106 9.00 -7.73 29.34
CA ASP A 106 8.59 -8.10 30.71
C ASP A 106 8.69 -9.60 31.01
N GLY A 107 9.73 -10.26 30.47
CA GLY A 107 9.97 -11.69 30.63
C GLY A 107 9.08 -12.59 29.76
N THR A 108 8.31 -12.01 28.83
CA THR A 108 7.51 -12.77 27.86
C THR A 108 7.97 -12.52 26.42
N PRO A 109 7.97 -13.54 25.53
CA PRO A 109 8.29 -13.34 24.12
C PRO A 109 7.35 -12.33 23.49
N HIS A 110 7.90 -11.32 22.81
CA HIS A 110 7.11 -10.24 22.21
C HIS A 110 5.99 -10.75 21.28
N LEU A 111 6.32 -11.72 20.41
CA LEU A 111 5.39 -12.25 19.41
C LEU A 111 4.36 -13.24 19.95
N LYS A 112 4.50 -13.75 21.18
CA LYS A 112 3.64 -14.80 21.77
C LYS A 112 3.35 -15.92 20.75
N ASP A 113 2.10 -16.02 20.27
CA ASP A 113 1.64 -17.04 19.32
C ASP A 113 1.75 -16.62 17.84
N VAL A 114 2.11 -15.36 17.57
CA VAL A 114 2.29 -14.85 16.21
C VAL A 114 3.61 -15.39 15.65
N PRO A 115 3.63 -16.01 14.46
CA PRO A 115 4.86 -16.50 13.87
C PRO A 115 5.81 -15.35 13.52
N MET A 116 7.11 -15.59 13.63
CA MET A 116 8.13 -14.61 13.22
C MET A 116 7.97 -14.26 11.73
N PRO A 117 7.90 -12.96 11.36
CA PRO A 117 7.83 -12.56 9.96
C PRO A 117 9.11 -12.94 9.23
N ASN A 118 8.97 -13.40 8.00
CA ASN A 118 10.11 -13.60 7.12
C ASN A 118 10.71 -12.24 6.68
N PRO A 119 11.90 -12.22 6.05
CA PRO A 119 12.56 -10.96 5.68
C PRO A 119 11.71 -10.04 4.80
N GLN A 120 10.90 -10.59 3.89
CA GLN A 120 10.04 -9.83 3.02
C GLN A 120 8.86 -9.23 3.79
N GLN A 121 8.19 -10.03 4.62
CA GLN A 121 7.10 -9.56 5.49
C GLN A 121 7.59 -8.46 6.45
N ALA A 122 8.78 -8.61 7.02
CA ALA A 122 9.34 -7.60 7.90
C ALA A 122 9.67 -6.30 7.17
N ALA A 123 10.14 -6.36 5.92
CA ALA A 123 10.31 -5.18 5.08
C ALA A 123 8.98 -4.48 4.82
N ASP A 124 7.95 -5.24 4.41
CA ASP A 124 6.63 -4.70 4.13
C ASP A 124 5.99 -4.08 5.39
N ILE A 125 6.08 -4.74 6.55
CA ILE A 125 5.63 -4.18 7.84
C ILE A 125 6.37 -2.88 8.16
N THR A 126 7.70 -2.84 7.98
CA THR A 126 8.50 -1.64 8.24
C THR A 126 8.05 -0.46 7.35
N ASP A 127 7.73 -0.72 6.08
CA ASP A 127 7.24 0.31 5.17
C ASP A 127 5.87 0.84 5.61
N TYR A 128 4.97 -0.05 6.05
CA TYR A 128 3.69 0.37 6.61
C TYR A 128 3.85 1.19 7.90
N LEU A 129 4.78 0.80 8.79
CA LEU A 129 5.07 1.52 10.02
C LEU A 129 5.64 2.93 9.76
N LYS A 130 6.54 3.07 8.78
CA LYS A 130 7.04 4.39 8.34
C LYS A 130 5.93 5.31 7.85
N ARG A 131 4.97 4.74 7.12
CA ARG A 131 3.83 5.47 6.58
C ARG A 131 2.92 5.98 7.70
N ILE A 132 2.57 5.14 8.67
CA ILE A 132 1.65 5.54 9.76
C ILE A 132 2.31 6.45 10.80
N SER A 133 3.63 6.39 10.95
CA SER A 133 4.41 7.31 11.81
C SER A 133 4.81 8.61 11.12
N GLY A 134 4.66 8.69 9.79
CA GLY A 134 4.98 9.91 9.04
C GLY A 134 6.47 10.17 8.82
N ILE A 135 7.36 9.23 9.20
CA ILE A 135 8.81 9.35 8.94
C ILE A 135 9.19 9.05 7.49
N GLU A 136 8.24 8.55 6.69
CA GLU A 136 8.44 8.38 5.26
C GLU A 136 8.65 9.76 4.63
N ALA A 137 9.90 10.08 4.31
CA ALA A 137 10.28 11.29 3.59
C ALA A 137 9.73 11.22 2.16
N ARG A 138 8.47 11.59 1.96
CA ARG A 138 7.98 11.94 0.63
C ARG A 138 8.87 13.06 0.11
N PRO A 139 9.48 12.94 -1.09
CA PRO A 139 10.17 14.06 -1.67
C PRO A 139 9.18 15.23 -1.77
N ARG A 140 9.49 16.35 -1.13
CA ARG A 140 8.79 17.61 -1.38
C ARG A 140 9.11 17.98 -2.82
N PHE A 141 8.12 17.90 -3.69
CA PHE A 141 8.22 18.48 -5.03
C PHE A 141 8.44 19.98 -4.86
N THR A 142 9.67 20.44 -5.10
CA THR A 142 9.99 21.85 -5.35
C THR A 142 9.94 22.10 -6.84
#